data_AF-A0A954M838-F1
#
_entry.id   AF-A0A954M838-F1
#
_cell.length_a   1.000
_cell.length_b   1.000
_cell.length_c   1.000
_cell.angle_alpha   90.00
_cell.angle_beta   90.00
_cell.angle_gamma   90.00
#
_symmetry.space_group_name_H-M   'P 1'
#
loop_
_entity.id
_entity.type
_entity.pdbx_description
1 polymer ?
#
loop_
_entity_poly.entity_id
_entity_poly.type
_entity_poly.pdbx_seq_one_letter_code
_entity_poly.pdbx_strand_id
1 'polypeptide(L)' 'GMYTLQYTLELKGAKVGKHNVYISTETDGHSMAPSGNDEGEWVPGEPEQVPDKYLADGALTADVDAGKNTINFDLDAK' A
#
# COMPACT_ATOMS: atom_id res chain seq x y z
N GLY A 1 5.78 2.39 5.46
CA GLY A 1 6.19 3.47 4.53
C GLY A 1 5.45 4.76 4.83
N MET A 2 5.85 5.89 4.25
CA MET A 2 5.14 7.16 4.38
C MET A 2 4.41 7.48 3.07
N TYR A 3 3.08 7.56 3.13
CA TYR A 3 2.24 7.88 1.97
C TYR A 3 1.58 9.25 2.17
N THR A 4 1.39 9.99 1.09
CA THR A 4 0.70 11.29 1.10
C THR A 4 -0.38 11.26 0.03
N LEU A 5 -1.63 11.54 0.43
CA LEU A 5 -2.73 11.65 -0.51
C LEU A 5 -2.57 12.90 -1.37
N GLN A 6 -2.79 12.73 -2.67
CA GLN A 6 -2.84 13.80 -3.66
C GLN A 6 -4.29 14.00 -4.11
N TYR A 7 -4.77 15.23 -4.02
CA TYR A 7 -6.11 15.59 -4.48
C TYR A 7 -6.10 15.87 -5.99
N THR A 8 -5.03 16.49 -6.46
CA THR A 8 -4.69 16.64 -7.88
C THR A 8 -3.18 16.40 -8.06
N LEU A 9 -2.71 16.40 -9.31
CA LEU A 9 -1.27 16.29 -9.61
C LEU A 9 -0.42 17.38 -8.93
N GLU A 10 -1.00 18.55 -8.69
CA GLU A 10 -0.30 19.71 -8.11
C GLU A 10 -0.69 19.98 -6.65
N LEU A 11 -1.83 19.46 -6.19
CA LEU A 11 -2.38 19.74 -4.86
C LEU A 11 -2.34 18.48 -3.99
N LYS A 12 -1.53 18.54 -2.94
CA LYS A 12 -1.55 17.55 -1.85
C LYS A 12 -2.82 17.73 -1.02
N GLY A 13 -3.42 16.62 -0.63
CA GLY A 13 -4.61 16.60 0.21
C GLY A 13 -5.58 15.49 -0.16
N ALA A 14 -6.69 15.46 0.57
CA ALA A 14 -7.82 14.57 0.32
C ALA A 14 -9.13 15.34 0.54
N LYS A 15 -10.23 14.84 0.00
CA LYS A 15 -11.56 15.37 0.35
C LYS A 15 -11.83 15.09 1.84
N VAL A 16 -12.50 16.02 2.52
CA VAL A 16 -13.01 15.78 3.88
C VAL A 16 -14.03 14.65 3.86
N GLY A 17 -13.98 13.79 4.87
CA GLY A 17 -14.88 12.64 5.02
C GLY A 17 -14.14 11.33 5.29
N LYS A 18 -14.87 10.22 5.14
CA LYS A 18 -14.41 8.87 5.44
C LYS A 18 -13.58 8.30 4.28
N HIS A 19 -12.38 7.81 4.59
CA HIS A 19 -11.52 7.12 3.63
C HIS A 19 -11.19 5.71 4.10
N ASN A 20 -11.05 4.79 3.15
CA ASN A 20 -10.62 3.41 3.39
C ASN A 20 -9.30 3.18 2.65
N VAL A 21 -8.32 2.62 3.36
CA VAL A 21 -7.00 2.30 2.81
C VAL A 21 -6.87 0.78 2.74
N TYR A 22 -6.33 0.29 1.63
CA TYR A 22 -5.95 -1.11 1.49
C TYR A 22 -4.44 -1.17 1.33
N ILE A 23 -3.81 -2.07 2.08
CA ILE A 23 -2.38 -2.33 2.01
C ILE A 23 -2.17 -3.83 1.89
N SER A 24 -1.25 -4.21 1.03
CA SER A 24 -0.82 -5.58 0.85
C SER A 24 0.64 -5.57 0.42
N THR A 25 1.42 -6.55 0.87
CA THR A 25 2.78 -6.82 0.39
C THR A 25 2.87 -8.11 -0.40
N GLU A 26 1.77 -8.84 -0.57
CA GLU A 26 1.74 -10.07 -1.34
C GLU A 26 2.13 -9.80 -2.81
N THR A 27 3.01 -10.62 -3.35
CA THR A 27 3.38 -10.58 -4.76
C THR A 27 3.24 -11.97 -5.38
N ASP A 28 2.69 -12.03 -6.58
CA ASP A 28 2.65 -13.26 -7.36
C ASP A 28 4.02 -13.56 -7.98
N GLY A 29 4.32 -14.86 -8.11
CA GLY A 29 5.47 -15.30 -8.87
C GLY A 29 5.33 -14.88 -10.34
N HIS A 30 6.42 -14.42 -10.94
CA HIS A 30 6.40 -13.90 -12.30
C HIS A 30 7.69 -14.24 -13.05
N SER A 31 7.58 -14.33 -14.38
CA SER A 31 8.74 -14.48 -15.24
C SER A 31 9.40 -13.12 -15.48
N MET A 32 10.68 -12.99 -15.14
CA MET A 32 11.51 -11.89 -15.59
C MET A 32 11.90 -12.08 -17.05
N ALA A 33 11.77 -11.01 -17.84
CA ALA A 33 12.23 -11.03 -19.22
C ALA A 33 13.76 -11.19 -19.27
N PRO A 34 14.29 -11.93 -20.25
CA PRO A 34 15.73 -12.05 -20.45
C PRO A 34 16.38 -10.67 -20.60
N SER A 35 17.54 -10.49 -19.96
CA SER A 35 18.33 -9.26 -20.04
C SER A 35 19.67 -9.56 -20.73
N GLY A 36 19.91 -8.94 -21.89
CA GLY A 36 21.11 -9.21 -22.67
C GLY A 36 21.13 -10.62 -23.25
N ASN A 37 22.14 -11.42 -22.88
CA ASN A 37 22.32 -12.80 -23.35
C ASN A 37 21.82 -13.86 -22.36
N ASP A 38 21.24 -13.44 -21.23
CA ASP A 38 20.73 -14.36 -20.22
C ASP A 38 19.32 -14.85 -20.58
N GLU A 39 18.99 -16.09 -20.24
CA GLU A 39 17.62 -16.61 -20.35
C GLU A 39 16.70 -15.94 -19.31
N GLY A 40 15.40 -15.87 -19.58
CA GLY A 40 14.43 -15.33 -18.63
C GLY A 40 14.34 -16.21 -17.38
N GLU A 41 14.30 -15.60 -16.19
CA GLU A 41 14.24 -16.30 -14.91
C GLU A 41 12.82 -16.26 -14.32
N TRP A 42 12.43 -17.33 -13.62
CA TRP A 42 11.21 -17.31 -12.80
C TRP A 42 11.51 -16.76 -11.41
N VAL A 43 10.84 -15.67 -11.03
CA VAL A 43 10.92 -15.07 -9.69
C VAL A 43 9.77 -15.61 -8.84
N PRO A 44 10.03 -16.28 -7.71
CA PRO A 44 8.97 -16.70 -6.78
C PRO A 44 8.32 -15.47 -6.14
N GLY A 45 7.01 -15.57 -5.88
CA GLY A 45 6.26 -14.54 -5.18
C GLY A 45 6.61 -14.48 -3.68
N GLU A 46 6.28 -13.36 -3.05
CA GLU A 46 6.43 -13.15 -1.61
C GLU A 46 5.06 -13.18 -0.91
N PRO A 47 4.92 -13.94 0.19
CA PRO A 47 3.67 -13.98 0.94
C PRO A 47 3.43 -12.67 1.71
N GLU A 48 2.15 -12.38 1.99
CA GLU A 48 1.73 -11.22 2.76
C GLU A 48 2.44 -11.11 4.12
N GLN A 49 2.90 -9.90 4.45
CA GLN A 49 3.60 -9.58 5.71
C GLN A 49 2.80 -8.63 6.60
N VAL A 50 1.74 -8.00 6.07
CA VAL A 50 0.86 -7.13 6.85
C VAL A 50 0.08 -7.96 7.88
N PRO A 51 0.03 -7.54 9.15
CA PRO A 51 -0.76 -8.24 10.16
C PRO A 51 -2.24 -8.38 9.77
N ASP A 52 -2.81 -9.59 9.94
CA ASP A 52 -4.19 -9.94 9.54
C ASP A 52 -5.26 -8.93 9.98
N LYS A 53 -5.05 -8.29 11.15
CA LYS A 53 -5.94 -7.25 11.70
C LYS A 53 -6.14 -6.06 10.75
N TYR A 54 -5.23 -5.83 9.80
CA TYR A 54 -5.28 -4.74 8.82
C TYR A 54 -5.68 -5.19 7.41
N LEU A 55 -5.76 -6.50 7.16
CA LEU A 55 -6.21 -7.07 5.88
C LEU A 55 -7.73 -7.18 5.79
N ALA A 56 -8.44 -7.08 6.92
CA ALA A 56 -9.89 -7.05 6.95
C ALA A 56 -10.45 -5.76 6.33
N ASP A 57 -11.56 -5.88 5.58
CA ASP A 57 -12.19 -4.73 4.94
C ASP A 57 -12.58 -3.67 5.98
N GLY A 58 -12.17 -2.43 5.72
CA GLY A 58 -12.43 -1.28 6.60
C GLY A 58 -11.54 -1.20 7.84
N ALA A 59 -10.61 -2.13 8.06
CA ALA A 59 -9.68 -2.09 9.19
C ALA A 59 -8.79 -0.83 9.22
N LEU A 60 -8.50 -0.26 8.05
CA LEU A 60 -7.73 0.97 7.87
C LEU A 60 -8.66 2.12 7.42
N THR A 61 -9.75 2.31 8.16
CA THR A 61 -10.62 3.47 7.97
C THR A 61 -10.18 4.61 8.88
N ALA A 62 -10.11 5.82 8.33
CA ALA A 62 -9.97 7.04 9.11
C ALA A 62 -10.84 8.17 8.55
N ASP A 63 -11.28 9.05 9.44
CA ASP A 63 -11.93 10.29 9.07
C ASP A 63 -10.86 11.36 8.83
N VAL A 64 -11.02 12.11 7.73
CA VAL A 64 -10.14 13.22 7.37
C VAL A 64 -10.89 14.52 7.65
N ASP A 65 -10.36 15.29 8.59
CA ASP A 65 -10.88 16.60 8.97
C ASP A 65 -10.29 17.74 8.13
N ALA A 66 -10.86 18.93 8.24
CA ALA A 66 -10.29 20.12 7.61
C ALA A 66 -8.93 20.49 8.25
N GLY A 67 -7.93 20.78 7.41
CA GLY A 67 -6.60 21.18 7.86
C GLY A 67 -5.54 20.09 7.65
N LYS A 68 -4.58 19.99 8.57
CA LYS A 68 -3.49 19.00 8.49
C LYS A 68 -3.84 17.78 9.31
N ASN A 69 -3.84 16.61 8.65
CA ASN A 69 -4.11 15.32 9.28
C ASN A 69 -2.86 14.44 9.16
N THR A 70 -2.50 13.77 10.25
CA THR A 70 -1.51 12.70 10.27
C THR A 70 -2.19 11.47 10.87
N ILE A 71 -2.37 10.44 10.06
CA ILE A 71 -3.03 9.19 10.46
C ILE A 71 -1.96 8.10 10.43
N ASN A 72 -1.66 7.55 11.60
CA ASN A 72 -0.63 6.52 11.76
C ASN A 72 -1.28 5.16 11.98
N PHE A 73 -0.88 4.18 11.19
CA PHE A 73 -1.23 2.78 11.39
C PHE A 73 0.04 2.04 11.80
N ASP A 74 -0.02 1.37 12.95
CA ASP A 74 1.11 0.64 13.52
C ASP A 74 1.18 -0.76 12.88
N LEU A 75 1.95 -0.83 11.79
CA LEU A 75 2.13 -2.02 10.96
C LEU A 75 3.27 -2.91 11.45
N ASP A 76 3.65 -2.85 12.74
CA ASP A 76 4.67 -3.73 13.30
C ASP A 76 4.36 -5.19 12.92
N ALA A 77 5.24 -5.74 12.07
CA ALA A 77 5.17 -7.11 11.58
C ALA A 77 5.31 -8.07 12.75
N LYS A 78 4.65 -9.22 12.64
CA LYS A 78 4.71 -10.29 13.65
C LYS A 78 6.05 -11.01 13.65
#